data_AF-B3SCU6-F1
#
_entry.id   AF-B3SCU6-F1
#
_cell.length_a   1.000
_cell.length_b   1.000
_cell.length_c   1.000
_cell.angle_alpha   90.00
_cell.angle_beta   90.00
_cell.angle_gamma   90.00
#
_symmetry.space_group_name_H-M   'P 1'
#
loop_
_entity.id
_entity.type
_entity.pdbx_description
1 polymer ?
#
loop_
_entity_poly.entity_id
_entity_poly.type
_entity_poly.pdbx_seq_one_letter_code
_entity_poly.pdbx_strand_id
1 'polypeptide(L)'
;EAKKKDIERLQEKEKALHQSFQTSLGDNNKYAEFLTKLFKKKIKKVRKKAKDNADSDEESDDDDDDDDFLSSESEDDDSEDEVDYSVCPAGCDEELFDGTMNIRERRQENEEQLVEEKKACELLKKEHDNLTKKLKAIDAALKAAQGELEKFQLEKQQKLNELDVVVTIHLDQIQYIVNGTLPRDLSQCLVFRKSSQSKLRERIEELKSEKQNQRRLFKEDRQKFALLTKDKKVQDAKIKEQEEEVNEMQLLKFGRIIDLDKLDNVTVNKGAEELKEKLRYFETEYDREVADWDKKIEAEKKSLNAMMHENTAMLDKLMGMVQEGNELESSLNACQTGLGANYHSLHKADKRERWRLKQLIELQSQEIEALKTEIHQLSRKDGQVLPPAQGPTMQKSQPLPAIIQK
;
A
#
# COMPACT_ATOMS: atom_id res chain seq x y z
N GLU A 1 -15.49 -16.01 -0.66
CA GLU A 1 -16.02 -16.90 0.39
C GLU A 1 -17.29 -16.38 1.06
N ALA A 2 -17.39 -15.08 1.39
CA ALA A 2 -18.60 -14.48 1.96
C ALA A 2 -19.88 -14.81 1.17
N LYS A 3 -19.88 -14.57 -0.14
CA LYS A 3 -21.00 -14.89 -1.04
C LYS A 3 -21.40 -16.38 -1.07
N LYS A 4 -20.47 -17.30 -0.84
CA LYS A 4 -20.78 -18.75 -0.74
C LYS A 4 -21.50 -19.07 0.57
N LYS A 5 -21.04 -18.48 1.68
CA LYS A 5 -21.70 -18.59 2.99
C LYS A 5 -23.10 -17.98 2.97
N ASP A 6 -23.31 -16.91 2.23
CA ASP A 6 -24.63 -16.28 2.10
C ASP A 6 -25.59 -17.15 1.28
N ILE A 7 -25.11 -17.81 0.21
CA ILE A 7 -25.89 -18.82 -0.52
C ILE A 7 -26.27 -20.00 0.39
N GLU A 8 -25.34 -20.51 1.21
CA GLU A 8 -25.62 -21.58 2.18
C GLU A 8 -26.67 -21.15 3.21
N ARG A 9 -26.59 -19.92 3.74
CA ARG A 9 -27.60 -19.35 4.65
C ARG A 9 -28.98 -19.23 4.01
N LEU A 10 -29.06 -18.83 2.74
CA LEU A 10 -30.33 -18.73 2.01
C LEU A 10 -30.94 -20.12 1.76
N GLN A 11 -30.11 -21.13 1.46
CA GLN A 11 -30.53 -22.54 1.36
C GLN A 11 -31.00 -23.11 2.70
N GLU A 12 -30.35 -22.78 3.81
CA GLU A 12 -30.79 -23.16 5.15
C GLU A 12 -32.14 -22.54 5.51
N LYS A 13 -32.33 -21.25 5.17
CA LYS A 13 -33.62 -20.56 5.33
C LYS A 13 -34.71 -21.20 4.47
N GLU A 14 -34.39 -21.66 3.26
CA GLU A 14 -35.34 -22.37 2.39
C GLU A 14 -35.76 -23.71 3.01
N LYS A 15 -34.81 -24.48 3.55
CA LYS A 15 -35.09 -25.72 4.29
C LYS A 15 -35.93 -25.47 5.54
N ALA A 16 -35.65 -24.40 6.28
CA ALA A 16 -36.43 -24.01 7.45
C ALA A 16 -37.88 -23.64 7.09
N LEU A 17 -38.10 -22.94 5.97
CA LEU A 17 -39.44 -22.63 5.46
C LEU A 17 -40.21 -23.89 5.03
N HIS A 18 -39.53 -24.86 4.42
CA HIS A 18 -40.12 -26.16 4.09
C HIS A 18 -40.47 -26.98 5.35
N GLN A 19 -39.62 -26.97 6.37
CA GLN A 19 -39.89 -27.62 7.65
C GLN A 19 -41.04 -26.95 8.41
N SER A 20 -41.10 -25.61 8.42
CA SER A 20 -42.23 -24.89 9.02
C SER A 20 -43.54 -25.21 8.32
N PHE A 21 -43.52 -25.32 6.99
CA PHE A 21 -44.70 -25.71 6.21
C PHE A 21 -45.16 -27.14 6.55
N GLN A 22 -44.22 -28.10 6.64
CA GLN A 22 -44.55 -29.48 7.04
C GLN A 22 -45.09 -29.57 8.46
N THR A 23 -44.56 -28.77 9.39
CA THR A 23 -45.04 -28.73 10.78
C THR A 23 -46.44 -28.11 10.89
N SER A 24 -46.73 -27.08 10.08
CA SER A 24 -48.06 -26.46 10.01
C SER A 24 -49.13 -27.35 9.38
N LEU A 25 -48.75 -28.29 8.51
CA LEU A 25 -49.67 -29.21 7.84
C LEU A 25 -50.23 -30.30 8.76
N GLY A 26 -49.39 -30.88 9.64
CA GLY A 26 -49.76 -31.98 10.55
C GLY A 26 -50.09 -33.32 9.87
N ASP A 27 -50.00 -34.44 10.60
CA ASP A 27 -50.04 -35.80 10.03
C ASP A 27 -51.43 -36.32 9.58
N ASN A 28 -52.47 -35.48 9.48
CA ASN A 28 -53.81 -35.96 9.09
C ASN A 28 -54.77 -34.87 8.57
N ASN A 29 -54.30 -34.00 7.68
CA ASN A 29 -55.10 -32.90 7.16
C ASN A 29 -55.74 -33.22 5.79
N LYS A 30 -57.07 -33.15 5.69
CA LYS A 30 -57.82 -33.46 4.44
C LYS A 30 -57.48 -32.52 3.28
N TYR A 31 -56.91 -31.35 3.59
CA TYR A 31 -56.50 -30.33 2.63
C TYR A 31 -54.98 -30.31 2.38
N ALA A 32 -54.24 -31.33 2.88
CA ALA A 32 -52.78 -31.38 2.74
C ALA A 32 -52.30 -31.34 1.29
N GLU A 33 -53.02 -32.03 0.38
CA GLU A 33 -52.72 -32.02 -1.04
C GLU A 33 -52.97 -30.65 -1.68
N PHE A 34 -54.04 -29.97 -1.28
CA PHE A 34 -54.38 -28.62 -1.76
C PHE A 34 -53.36 -27.57 -1.29
N LEU A 35 -53.02 -27.56 0.01
CA LEU A 35 -52.04 -26.64 0.59
C LEU A 35 -50.62 -26.90 0.08
N THR A 36 -50.26 -28.16 -0.20
CA THR A 36 -48.97 -28.50 -0.82
C THR A 36 -48.89 -28.03 -2.27
N LYS A 37 -49.98 -28.16 -3.06
CA LYS A 37 -50.07 -27.59 -4.40
C LYS A 37 -50.01 -26.05 -4.36
N LEU A 38 -50.67 -25.43 -3.38
CA LEU A 38 -50.64 -23.99 -3.14
C LEU A 38 -49.22 -23.48 -2.82
N PHE A 39 -48.55 -24.11 -1.87
CA PHE A 39 -47.19 -23.78 -1.46
C PHE A 39 -46.20 -23.94 -2.63
N LYS A 40 -46.35 -25.00 -3.44
CA LYS A 40 -45.47 -25.24 -4.59
C LYS A 40 -45.67 -24.24 -5.72
N LYS A 41 -46.91 -23.82 -6.01
CA LYS A 41 -47.23 -22.93 -7.14
C LYS A 41 -46.51 -21.57 -7.00
N LYS A 42 -45.78 -21.15 -8.03
CA LYS A 42 -45.11 -19.82 -8.03
C LYS A 42 -46.14 -18.69 -8.13
N ILE A 43 -45.97 -17.61 -7.37
CA ILE A 43 -46.82 -16.42 -7.53
C ILE A 43 -46.34 -15.70 -8.79
N LYS A 44 -47.24 -15.51 -9.75
CA LYS A 44 -46.97 -14.73 -10.97
C LYS A 44 -46.95 -13.26 -10.58
N LYS A 45 -45.82 -12.78 -10.02
CA LYS A 45 -45.62 -11.35 -9.77
C LYS A 45 -45.54 -10.65 -11.14
N VAL A 46 -46.55 -9.84 -11.45
CA VAL A 46 -46.45 -8.87 -12.55
C VAL A 46 -45.37 -7.88 -12.14
N ARG A 47 -44.19 -8.02 -12.73
CA ARG A 47 -43.04 -7.16 -12.48
C ARG A 47 -43.40 -5.75 -12.93
N LYS A 48 -43.79 -4.88 -11.99
CA LYS A 48 -44.00 -3.46 -12.25
C LYS A 48 -42.64 -2.89 -12.67
N LYS A 49 -42.48 -2.62 -13.98
CA LYS A 49 -41.33 -1.89 -14.52
C LYS A 49 -41.20 -0.57 -13.76
N ALA A 50 -40.29 -0.53 -12.79
CA ALA A 50 -39.75 0.71 -12.27
C ALA A 50 -38.98 1.35 -13.42
N LYS A 51 -39.47 2.52 -13.84
CA LYS A 51 -38.92 3.32 -14.92
C LYS A 51 -37.86 4.21 -14.29
N ASP A 52 -36.66 3.69 -14.08
CA ASP A 52 -35.51 4.49 -13.69
C ASP A 52 -34.75 4.94 -14.94
N ASN A 53 -34.61 6.26 -15.03
CA ASN A 53 -33.82 6.98 -16.01
C ASN A 53 -32.37 6.50 -15.95
N ALA A 54 -31.88 5.92 -17.04
CA ALA A 54 -30.45 5.81 -17.32
C ALA A 54 -30.14 6.80 -18.46
N ASP A 55 -29.38 7.83 -18.12
CA ASP A 55 -28.64 8.64 -19.07
C ASP A 55 -27.42 7.85 -19.55
N SER A 56 -27.09 8.10 -20.81
CA SER A 56 -26.21 7.37 -21.71
C SER A 56 -24.72 7.47 -21.33
N ASP A 57 -23.96 6.38 -21.49
CA ASP A 57 -22.82 6.38 -22.44
C ASP A 57 -22.27 4.98 -22.73
N GLU A 58 -22.06 4.74 -24.03
CA GLU A 58 -21.60 3.54 -24.73
C GLU A 58 -20.10 3.27 -24.48
N GLU A 59 -19.57 2.05 -24.54
CA GLU A 59 -19.13 1.39 -25.78
C GLU A 59 -18.70 -0.08 -25.52
N SER A 60 -19.25 -1.00 -26.34
CA SER A 60 -18.61 -2.13 -27.07
C SER A 60 -17.85 -3.25 -26.30
N ASP A 61 -17.83 -4.54 -26.66
CA ASP A 61 -18.55 -5.48 -27.54
C ASP A 61 -17.77 -6.81 -27.36
N ASP A 62 -18.39 -7.90 -26.89
CA ASP A 62 -18.02 -9.28 -27.29
C ASP A 62 -19.08 -10.28 -26.81
N ASP A 63 -19.55 -11.06 -27.77
CA ASP A 63 -20.56 -12.10 -27.72
C ASP A 63 -20.21 -13.24 -26.74
N ASP A 64 -21.18 -13.68 -25.94
CA ASP A 64 -21.40 -15.11 -25.75
C ASP A 64 -22.85 -15.36 -25.34
N ASP A 65 -23.59 -15.83 -26.34
CA ASP A 65 -24.94 -16.36 -26.35
C ASP A 65 -24.94 -17.71 -25.62
N ASP A 66 -25.60 -17.79 -24.46
CA ASP A 66 -26.01 -19.06 -23.82
C ASP A 66 -27.00 -18.74 -22.67
N ASP A 67 -28.08 -18.02 -23.01
CA ASP A 67 -29.28 -17.93 -22.18
C ASP A 67 -30.13 -19.19 -22.38
N ASP A 68 -29.65 -20.33 -21.89
CA ASP A 68 -30.39 -21.59 -21.92
C ASP A 68 -30.47 -22.25 -20.53
N PHE A 69 -30.66 -21.43 -19.49
CA PHE A 69 -31.08 -21.94 -18.18
C PHE A 69 -32.58 -22.21 -18.18
N LEU A 70 -32.94 -23.31 -18.84
CA LEU A 70 -34.06 -24.21 -18.55
C LEU A 70 -35.15 -23.58 -17.66
N SER A 71 -36.02 -22.80 -18.29
CA SER A 71 -37.42 -22.80 -17.89
C SER A 71 -37.88 -24.23 -18.11
N SER A 72 -37.88 -25.03 -17.04
CA SER A 72 -38.57 -26.31 -17.02
C SER A 72 -40.05 -26.02 -17.28
N GLU A 73 -40.42 -25.99 -18.55
CA GLU A 73 -41.79 -26.11 -19.00
C GLU A 73 -42.28 -27.47 -18.51
N SER A 74 -42.92 -27.45 -17.34
CA SER A 74 -43.86 -28.49 -16.97
C SER A 74 -45.06 -28.28 -17.90
N GLU A 75 -44.99 -28.85 -19.09
CA GLU A 75 -46.17 -29.35 -19.77
C GLU A 75 -46.82 -30.37 -18.82
N ASP A 76 -47.78 -29.91 -18.05
CA ASP A 76 -48.77 -30.77 -17.41
C ASP A 76 -50.12 -30.25 -17.91
N ASP A 77 -50.46 -30.74 -19.09
CA ASP A 77 -51.83 -30.87 -19.55
C ASP A 77 -52.51 -31.89 -18.64
N ASP A 78 -53.26 -31.41 -17.65
CA ASP A 78 -54.43 -32.13 -17.20
C ASP A 78 -55.49 -31.13 -16.73
N SER A 79 -56.50 -30.99 -17.58
CA SER A 79 -57.84 -30.58 -17.23
C SER A 79 -58.30 -31.24 -15.92
N GLU A 80 -58.65 -30.43 -14.91
CA GLU A 80 -59.92 -30.46 -14.16
C GLU A 80 -59.82 -29.54 -12.93
N ASP A 81 -60.85 -28.70 -12.81
CA ASP A 81 -61.12 -27.73 -11.75
C ASP A 81 -60.14 -26.54 -11.60
N GLU A 82 -60.59 -25.41 -12.16
CA GLU A 82 -60.15 -24.05 -11.87
C GLU A 82 -60.52 -23.70 -10.41
N VAL A 83 -59.91 -24.38 -9.43
CA VAL A 83 -59.99 -24.01 -8.02
C VAL A 83 -59.18 -22.74 -7.83
N ASP A 84 -59.88 -21.64 -7.58
CA ASP A 84 -59.28 -20.37 -7.20
C ASP A 84 -58.53 -20.56 -5.86
N TYR A 85 -57.22 -20.74 -5.98
CA TYR A 85 -56.29 -20.81 -4.85
C TYR A 85 -56.23 -19.53 -4.02
N SER A 86 -56.95 -18.47 -4.40
CA SER A 86 -57.15 -17.25 -3.61
C SER A 86 -58.29 -17.36 -2.59
N VAL A 87 -59.10 -18.41 -2.63
CA VAL A 87 -60.27 -18.58 -1.75
C VAL A 87 -60.09 -19.81 -0.86
N CYS A 88 -60.25 -19.61 0.45
CA CYS A 88 -60.22 -20.69 1.42
C CYS A 88 -61.38 -21.68 1.14
N PRO A 89 -61.11 -22.98 0.91
CA PRO A 89 -62.17 -23.97 0.72
C PRO A 89 -63.09 -24.07 1.93
N ALA A 90 -64.38 -24.34 1.72
CA ALA A 90 -65.36 -24.47 2.80
C ALA A 90 -64.98 -25.60 3.77
N GLY A 91 -64.48 -25.23 4.96
CA GLY A 91 -64.06 -26.16 6.02
C GLY A 91 -62.54 -26.31 6.22
N CYS A 92 -61.72 -25.45 5.61
CA CYS A 92 -60.31 -25.27 5.95
C CYS A 92 -60.16 -24.15 6.99
N ASP A 93 -59.28 -24.33 7.98
CA ASP A 93 -58.99 -23.28 8.96
C ASP A 93 -58.33 -22.09 8.26
N GLU A 94 -58.95 -20.91 8.38
CA GLU A 94 -58.52 -19.65 7.75
C GLU A 94 -57.08 -19.29 8.16
N GLU A 95 -56.69 -19.60 9.39
CA GLU A 95 -55.33 -19.40 9.93
C GLU A 95 -54.27 -20.28 9.25
N LEU A 96 -54.61 -21.52 8.84
CA LEU A 96 -53.68 -22.42 8.14
C LEU A 96 -53.48 -22.00 6.67
N PHE A 97 -54.53 -21.45 6.06
CA PHE A 97 -54.48 -20.93 4.69
C PHE A 97 -53.63 -19.65 4.63
N ASP A 98 -53.87 -18.68 5.51
CA ASP A 98 -53.08 -17.45 5.61
C ASP A 98 -51.63 -17.72 6.01
N GLY A 99 -51.40 -18.69 6.91
CA GLY A 99 -50.07 -19.18 7.24
C GLY A 99 -49.34 -19.76 6.02
N THR A 100 -50.03 -20.57 5.20
CA THR A 100 -49.47 -21.17 3.99
C THR A 100 -49.14 -20.11 2.93
N MET A 101 -49.97 -19.08 2.77
CA MET A 101 -49.70 -17.96 1.87
C MET A 101 -48.48 -17.14 2.30
N ASN A 102 -48.36 -16.83 3.59
CA ASN A 102 -47.19 -16.12 4.12
C ASN A 102 -45.89 -16.92 3.95
N ILE A 103 -45.92 -18.24 4.17
CA ILE A 103 -44.74 -19.11 3.96
C ILE A 103 -44.40 -19.18 2.45
N ARG A 104 -45.41 -19.22 1.58
CA ARG A 104 -45.23 -19.20 0.11
C ARG A 104 -44.58 -17.91 -0.38
N GLU A 105 -45.01 -16.74 0.11
CA GLU A 105 -44.40 -15.45 -0.22
C GLU A 105 -42.93 -15.39 0.25
N ARG A 106 -42.67 -15.77 1.51
CA ARG A 106 -41.30 -15.83 2.06
C ARG A 106 -40.40 -16.80 1.31
N ARG A 107 -40.93 -17.94 0.85
CA ARG A 107 -40.18 -18.89 0.00
C ARG A 107 -39.79 -18.23 -1.31
N GLN A 108 -40.71 -17.52 -1.95
CA GLN A 108 -40.44 -16.87 -3.23
C GLN A 108 -39.45 -15.71 -3.11
N GLU A 109 -39.54 -14.90 -2.06
CA GLU A 109 -38.53 -13.86 -1.78
C GLU A 109 -37.13 -14.45 -1.54
N ASN A 110 -37.05 -15.57 -0.82
CA ASN A 110 -35.79 -16.27 -0.60
C ASN A 110 -35.25 -16.90 -1.89
N GLU A 111 -36.10 -17.47 -2.75
CA GLU A 111 -35.72 -18.00 -4.07
C GLU A 111 -35.18 -16.89 -4.98
N GLU A 112 -35.83 -15.72 -5.01
CA GLU A 112 -35.38 -14.52 -5.74
C GLU A 112 -33.99 -14.05 -5.24
N GLN A 113 -33.81 -13.92 -3.93
CA GLN A 113 -32.53 -13.55 -3.32
C GLN A 113 -31.43 -14.57 -3.61
N LEU A 114 -31.76 -15.86 -3.60
CA LEU A 114 -30.83 -16.95 -3.86
C LEU A 114 -30.37 -16.96 -5.32
N VAL A 115 -31.26 -16.64 -6.27
CA VAL A 115 -30.90 -16.47 -7.69
C VAL A 115 -30.02 -15.23 -7.90
N GLU A 116 -30.35 -14.11 -7.28
CA GLU A 116 -29.54 -12.88 -7.36
C GLU A 116 -28.12 -13.08 -6.78
N GLU A 117 -28.02 -13.71 -5.60
CA GLU A 117 -26.73 -13.99 -4.96
C GLU A 117 -25.89 -15.03 -5.74
N LYS A 118 -26.54 -16.01 -6.38
CA LYS A 118 -25.85 -16.93 -7.32
C LYS A 118 -25.29 -16.19 -8.52
N LYS A 119 -26.07 -15.32 -9.17
CA LYS A 119 -25.60 -14.49 -10.30
C LYS A 119 -24.43 -13.60 -9.89
N ALA A 120 -24.51 -12.94 -8.73
CA ALA A 120 -23.41 -12.13 -8.20
C ALA A 120 -22.15 -12.96 -7.93
N CYS A 121 -22.30 -14.20 -7.43
CA CYS A 121 -21.18 -15.10 -7.21
C CYS A 121 -20.52 -15.55 -8.52
N GLU A 122 -21.30 -15.79 -9.58
CA GLU A 122 -20.78 -16.15 -10.90
C GLU A 122 -20.04 -14.99 -11.57
N LEU A 123 -20.57 -13.76 -11.48
CA LEU A 123 -19.89 -12.57 -11.97
C LEU A 123 -18.53 -12.37 -11.27
N LEU A 124 -18.49 -12.47 -9.94
CA LEU A 124 -17.24 -12.38 -9.17
C LEU A 124 -16.23 -13.48 -9.53
N LYS A 125 -16.68 -14.68 -9.87
CA LYS A 125 -15.80 -15.75 -10.36
C LYS A 125 -15.21 -15.40 -11.73
N LYS A 126 -16.04 -14.92 -12.67
CA LYS A 126 -15.57 -14.48 -13.99
C LYS A 126 -14.55 -13.34 -13.87
N GLU A 127 -14.80 -12.36 -13.00
CA GLU A 127 -13.85 -11.27 -12.70
C GLU A 127 -12.53 -11.79 -12.10
N HIS A 128 -12.61 -12.70 -11.13
CA HIS A 128 -11.42 -13.31 -10.52
C HIS A 128 -10.59 -14.06 -11.56
N ASP A 129 -11.21 -14.85 -12.42
CA ASP A 129 -10.51 -15.60 -13.47
C ASP A 129 -9.89 -14.66 -14.51
N ASN A 130 -10.58 -13.58 -14.87
CA ASN A 130 -10.05 -12.54 -15.75
C ASN A 130 -8.85 -11.82 -15.13
N LEU A 131 -8.92 -11.42 -13.85
CA LEU A 131 -7.80 -10.84 -13.13
C LEU A 131 -6.63 -11.82 -13.02
N THR A 132 -6.90 -13.11 -12.79
CA THR A 132 -5.87 -14.15 -12.72
C THR A 132 -5.16 -14.33 -14.08
N LYS A 133 -5.90 -14.30 -15.20
CA LYS A 133 -5.31 -14.31 -16.55
C LYS A 133 -4.45 -13.07 -16.80
N LYS A 134 -4.94 -11.87 -16.44
CA LYS A 134 -4.18 -10.61 -16.54
C LYS A 134 -2.89 -10.66 -15.72
N LEU A 135 -2.95 -11.16 -14.49
CA LEU A 135 -1.79 -11.31 -13.61
C LEU A 135 -0.73 -12.22 -14.25
N LYS A 136 -1.13 -13.39 -14.79
CA LYS A 136 -0.20 -14.30 -15.48
C LYS A 136 0.43 -13.66 -16.73
N ALA A 137 -0.34 -12.88 -17.49
CA ALA A 137 0.18 -12.18 -18.66
C ALA A 137 1.20 -11.10 -18.28
N ILE A 138 0.92 -10.32 -17.22
CA ILE A 138 1.84 -9.32 -16.68
C ILE A 138 3.12 -9.99 -16.15
N ASP A 139 3.01 -11.09 -15.40
CA ASP A 139 4.17 -11.84 -14.91
C ASP A 139 5.05 -12.37 -16.04
N ALA A 140 4.43 -12.86 -17.13
CA ALA A 140 5.15 -13.32 -18.31
C ALA A 140 5.88 -12.16 -19.01
N ALA A 141 5.20 -11.02 -19.18
CA ALA A 141 5.80 -9.81 -19.76
C ALA A 141 6.96 -9.28 -18.90
N LEU A 142 6.79 -9.29 -17.58
CA LEU A 142 7.83 -8.87 -16.62
C LEU A 142 9.05 -9.78 -16.72
N LYS A 143 8.88 -11.10 -16.75
CA LYS A 143 9.99 -12.05 -16.93
C LYS A 143 10.69 -11.87 -18.27
N ALA A 144 9.93 -11.62 -19.35
CA ALA A 144 10.50 -11.36 -20.66
C ALA A 144 11.36 -10.07 -20.64
N ALA A 145 10.83 -8.97 -20.09
CA ALA A 145 11.56 -7.71 -19.96
C ALA A 145 12.81 -7.83 -19.07
N GLN A 146 12.74 -8.61 -17.98
CA GLN A 146 13.91 -8.92 -17.15
C GLN A 146 14.98 -9.69 -17.94
N GLY A 147 14.58 -10.72 -18.69
CA GLY A 147 15.50 -11.48 -19.55
C GLY A 147 16.14 -10.63 -20.65
N GLU A 148 15.38 -9.72 -21.26
CA GLU A 148 15.92 -8.75 -22.25
C GLU A 148 16.91 -7.79 -21.60
N LEU A 149 16.60 -7.30 -20.39
CA LEU A 149 17.50 -6.43 -19.64
C LEU A 149 18.82 -7.14 -19.29
N GLU A 150 18.77 -8.40 -18.87
CA GLU A 150 19.97 -9.22 -18.60
C GLU A 150 20.82 -9.42 -19.86
N LYS A 151 20.18 -9.74 -20.99
CA LYS A 151 20.89 -9.85 -22.29
C LYS A 151 21.54 -8.53 -22.67
N PHE A 152 20.83 -7.41 -22.53
CA PHE A 152 21.37 -6.08 -22.82
C PHE A 152 22.54 -5.72 -21.90
N GLN A 153 22.48 -6.07 -20.61
CA GLN A 153 23.59 -5.86 -19.68
C GLN A 153 24.82 -6.69 -20.07
N LEU A 154 24.63 -7.95 -20.49
CA LEU A 154 25.71 -8.81 -20.98
C LEU A 154 26.33 -8.25 -22.26
N GLU A 155 25.53 -7.80 -23.22
CA GLU A 155 26.02 -7.15 -24.45
C GLU A 155 26.78 -5.87 -24.13
N LYS A 156 26.25 -5.04 -23.23
CA LYS A 156 26.95 -3.83 -22.76
C LYS A 156 28.28 -4.20 -22.13
N GLN A 157 28.32 -5.25 -21.30
CA GLN A 157 29.56 -5.70 -20.67
C GLN A 157 30.56 -6.25 -21.70
N GLN A 158 30.10 -7.00 -22.71
CA GLN A 158 30.95 -7.48 -23.82
C GLN A 158 31.57 -6.30 -24.58
N LYS A 159 30.75 -5.34 -25.02
CA LYS A 159 31.23 -4.13 -25.71
C LYS A 159 32.16 -3.29 -24.84
N LEU A 160 31.92 -3.23 -23.54
CA LEU A 160 32.78 -2.50 -22.60
C LEU A 160 34.10 -3.23 -22.33
N ASN A 161 34.10 -4.56 -22.40
CA ASN A 161 35.32 -5.37 -22.32
C ASN A 161 36.19 -5.28 -23.59
N GLU A 162 35.60 -4.94 -24.75
CA GLU A 162 36.33 -4.66 -26.00
C GLU A 162 37.06 -3.30 -25.97
N LEU A 163 36.71 -2.42 -25.02
CA LEU A 163 37.38 -1.13 -24.87
C LEU A 163 38.67 -1.30 -24.08
N ASP A 164 39.80 -1.10 -24.76
CA ASP A 164 41.10 -1.03 -24.11
C ASP A 164 41.20 0.23 -23.25
N VAL A 165 41.15 0.06 -21.93
CA VAL A 165 41.32 1.15 -20.97
C VAL A 165 42.79 1.23 -20.55
N VAL A 166 43.47 2.29 -20.98
CA VAL A 166 44.83 2.59 -20.52
C VAL A 166 44.76 3.21 -19.12
N VAL A 167 45.29 2.49 -18.13
CA VAL A 167 45.40 2.98 -16.75
C VAL A 167 46.87 3.19 -16.41
N THR A 168 47.24 4.43 -16.11
CA THR A 168 48.56 4.76 -15.57
C THR A 168 48.61 4.38 -14.09
N ILE A 169 49.45 3.41 -13.74
CA ILE A 169 49.68 2.97 -12.37
C ILE A 169 51.10 3.33 -11.94
N HIS A 170 51.26 3.78 -10.70
CA HIS A 170 52.57 3.98 -10.11
C HIS A 170 53.16 2.64 -9.67
N LEU A 171 54.50 2.50 -9.72
CA LEU A 171 55.20 1.29 -9.31
C LEU A 171 54.84 0.85 -7.87
N ASP A 172 54.66 1.82 -6.96
CA ASP A 172 54.28 1.58 -5.56
C ASP A 172 52.88 0.97 -5.39
N GLN A 173 52.03 1.04 -6.42
CA GLN A 173 50.66 0.50 -6.40
C GLN A 173 50.62 -0.97 -6.80
N ILE A 174 51.72 -1.53 -7.32
CA ILE A 174 51.78 -2.91 -7.77
C ILE A 174 52.05 -3.82 -6.58
N GLN A 175 50.99 -4.50 -6.11
CA GLN A 175 51.08 -5.51 -5.05
C GLN A 175 51.30 -6.92 -5.57
N TYR A 176 51.37 -7.09 -6.90
CA TYR A 176 51.65 -8.38 -7.52
C TYR A 176 53.15 -8.64 -7.59
N ILE A 177 53.66 -9.38 -6.61
CA ILE A 177 55.06 -9.73 -6.49
C ILE A 177 55.15 -11.26 -6.50
N VAL A 178 55.89 -11.82 -7.47
CA VAL A 178 56.18 -13.26 -7.55
C VAL A 178 57.64 -13.45 -7.17
N ASN A 179 57.91 -14.29 -6.16
CA ASN A 179 59.26 -14.57 -5.66
C ASN A 179 60.07 -13.32 -5.26
N GLY A 180 59.42 -12.33 -4.65
CA GLY A 180 60.10 -11.13 -4.13
C GLY A 180 60.60 -10.13 -5.19
N THR A 181 60.28 -10.34 -6.47
CA THR A 181 60.62 -9.42 -7.57
C THR A 181 59.39 -9.07 -8.40
N LEU A 182 59.39 -7.88 -9.00
CA LEU A 182 58.34 -7.46 -9.92
C LEU A 182 58.50 -8.27 -11.22
N PRO A 183 57.47 -9.02 -11.65
CA PRO A 183 57.50 -9.75 -12.91
C PRO A 183 57.70 -8.81 -14.10
N ARG A 184 58.47 -9.25 -15.10
CA ARG A 184 58.70 -8.48 -16.35
C ARG A 184 57.45 -8.40 -17.24
N ASP A 185 56.49 -9.28 -17.02
CA ASP A 185 55.22 -9.32 -17.74
C ASP A 185 54.05 -9.28 -16.75
N LEU A 186 53.17 -8.29 -16.95
CA LEU A 186 51.96 -8.07 -16.16
C LEU A 186 50.69 -8.40 -16.95
N SER A 187 50.81 -8.99 -18.15
CA SER A 187 49.69 -9.37 -19.03
C SER A 187 48.64 -10.25 -18.35
N GLN A 188 49.05 -11.11 -17.42
CA GLN A 188 48.16 -11.99 -16.65
C GLN A 188 47.60 -11.35 -15.36
N CYS A 189 47.91 -10.08 -15.09
CA CYS A 189 47.51 -9.40 -13.87
C CYS A 189 46.19 -8.65 -14.05
N LEU A 190 45.26 -8.85 -13.12
CA LEU A 190 44.00 -8.09 -13.10
C LEU A 190 44.17 -6.81 -12.28
N VAL A 191 43.84 -5.66 -12.86
CA VAL A 191 43.84 -4.38 -12.13
C VAL A 191 42.44 -4.15 -11.53
N PHE A 192 42.37 -4.05 -10.20
CA PHE A 192 41.13 -3.74 -9.50
C PHE A 192 41.38 -2.69 -8.41
N ARG A 193 40.35 -1.92 -8.08
CA ARG A 193 40.41 -0.95 -6.98
C ARG A 193 40.60 -1.68 -5.66
N LYS A 194 41.46 -1.16 -4.79
CA LYS A 194 41.70 -1.71 -3.43
C LYS A 194 40.40 -1.84 -2.63
N SER A 195 39.48 -0.88 -2.76
CA SER A 195 38.15 -0.94 -2.14
C SER A 195 37.31 -2.12 -2.63
N SER A 196 37.36 -2.46 -3.92
CA SER A 196 36.67 -3.64 -4.47
C SER A 196 37.25 -4.94 -3.92
N GLN A 197 38.56 -5.00 -3.71
CA GLN A 197 39.22 -6.15 -3.08
C GLN A 197 38.79 -6.33 -1.61
N SER A 198 38.79 -5.25 -0.83
CA SER A 198 38.33 -5.29 0.56
C SER A 198 36.88 -5.72 0.65
N LYS A 199 36.00 -5.15 -0.18
CA LYS A 199 34.58 -5.55 -0.26
C LYS A 199 34.43 -7.02 -0.63
N LEU A 200 35.21 -7.54 -1.58
CA LEU A 200 35.14 -8.94 -1.97
C LEU A 200 35.63 -9.86 -0.83
N ARG A 201 36.65 -9.45 -0.08
CA ARG A 201 37.12 -10.18 1.11
C ARG A 201 36.08 -10.20 2.23
N GLU A 202 35.46 -9.05 2.52
CA GLU A 202 34.35 -8.95 3.47
C GLU A 202 33.18 -9.82 3.02
N ARG A 203 32.81 -9.75 1.73
CA ARG A 203 31.74 -10.55 1.16
C ARG A 203 32.00 -12.05 1.24
N ILE A 204 33.24 -12.49 1.07
CA ILE A 204 33.61 -13.90 1.25
C ILE A 204 33.36 -14.33 2.70
N GLU A 205 33.67 -13.46 3.68
CA GLU A 205 33.46 -13.77 5.08
C GLU A 205 31.98 -13.75 5.46
N GLU A 206 31.21 -12.80 4.94
CA GLU A 206 29.74 -12.79 5.02
C GLU A 206 29.15 -14.09 4.47
N LEU A 207 29.55 -14.52 3.27
CA LEU A 207 29.05 -15.75 2.64
C LEU A 207 29.42 -17.00 3.45
N LYS A 208 30.59 -17.03 4.09
CA LYS A 208 30.95 -18.13 4.99
C LYS A 208 30.04 -18.15 6.22
N SER A 209 29.81 -17.00 6.85
CA SER A 209 28.89 -16.86 7.99
C SER A 209 27.47 -17.25 7.61
N GLU A 210 26.98 -16.78 6.46
CA GLU A 210 25.65 -17.11 5.93
C GLU A 210 25.52 -18.60 5.63
N LYS A 211 26.51 -19.21 4.98
CA LYS A 211 26.54 -20.66 4.74
C LYS A 211 26.54 -21.46 6.05
N GLN A 212 27.25 -20.99 7.07
CA GLN A 212 27.23 -21.63 8.39
C GLN A 212 25.85 -21.51 9.05
N ASN A 213 25.22 -20.34 8.99
CA ASN A 213 23.88 -20.11 9.51
C ASN A 213 22.84 -20.97 8.79
N GLN A 214 22.86 -21.02 7.46
CA GLN A 214 21.98 -21.87 6.67
C GLN A 214 22.17 -23.36 7.02
N ARG A 215 23.41 -23.82 7.20
CA ARG A 215 23.69 -25.18 7.66
C ARG A 215 23.16 -25.46 9.07
N ARG A 216 23.18 -24.48 9.96
CA ARG A 216 22.60 -24.59 11.31
C ARG A 216 21.08 -24.71 11.23
N LEU A 217 20.43 -23.81 10.51
CA LEU A 217 18.98 -23.82 10.30
C LEU A 217 18.52 -25.14 9.67
N PHE A 218 19.21 -25.61 8.64
CA PHE A 218 18.91 -26.89 8.01
C PHE A 218 18.99 -28.08 8.99
N LYS A 219 19.96 -28.06 9.94
CA LYS A 219 20.05 -29.09 10.98
C LYS A 219 18.88 -28.99 11.96
N GLU A 220 18.51 -27.79 12.39
CA GLU A 220 17.36 -27.55 13.28
C GLU A 220 16.05 -28.01 12.62
N ASP A 221 15.83 -27.64 11.36
CA ASP A 221 14.64 -28.04 10.61
C ASP A 221 14.58 -29.54 10.37
N ARG A 222 15.72 -30.18 10.12
CA ARG A 222 15.79 -31.65 10.03
C ARG A 222 15.46 -32.32 11.37
N GLN A 223 15.91 -31.75 12.49
CA GLN A 223 15.56 -32.25 13.83
C GLN A 223 14.07 -32.07 14.11
N LYS A 224 13.51 -30.89 13.83
CA LYS A 224 12.06 -30.61 13.95
C LYS A 224 11.25 -31.58 13.09
N PHE A 225 11.64 -31.78 11.83
CA PHE A 225 10.97 -32.73 10.94
C PHE A 225 10.99 -34.16 11.50
N ALA A 226 12.14 -34.60 12.04
CA ALA A 226 12.25 -35.92 12.66
C ALA A 226 11.38 -36.06 13.92
N LEU A 227 11.30 -35.01 14.76
CA LEU A 227 10.43 -34.96 15.93
C LEU A 227 8.95 -34.99 15.52
N LEU A 228 8.52 -34.09 14.65
CA LEU A 228 7.15 -34.03 14.14
C LEU A 228 6.71 -35.33 13.45
N THR A 229 7.61 -36.00 12.75
CA THR A 229 7.31 -37.30 12.14
C THR A 229 7.07 -38.39 13.21
N LYS A 230 7.83 -38.37 14.31
CA LYS A 230 7.60 -39.28 15.44
C LYS A 230 6.30 -38.94 16.15
N ASP A 231 6.07 -37.66 16.43
CA ASP A 231 4.85 -37.20 17.09
C ASP A 231 3.62 -37.54 16.26
N LYS A 232 3.67 -37.33 14.94
CA LYS A 232 2.60 -37.75 14.02
C LYS A 232 2.31 -39.24 14.16
N LYS A 233 3.33 -40.11 14.18
CA LYS A 233 3.13 -41.55 14.36
C LYS A 233 2.51 -41.91 15.71
N VAL A 234 2.89 -41.21 16.77
CA VAL A 234 2.32 -41.41 18.11
C VAL A 234 0.85 -40.97 18.13
N GLN A 235 0.53 -39.83 17.54
CA GLN A 235 -0.85 -39.35 17.42
C GLN A 235 -1.70 -40.27 16.54
N ASP A 236 -1.17 -40.72 15.39
CA ASP A 236 -1.86 -41.69 14.52
C ASP A 236 -2.12 -43.01 15.26
N ALA A 237 -1.19 -43.48 16.09
CA ALA A 237 -1.39 -44.67 16.92
C ALA A 237 -2.46 -44.45 18.00
N LYS A 238 -2.44 -43.30 18.66
CA LYS A 238 -3.45 -42.93 19.67
C LYS A 238 -4.84 -42.76 19.06
N ILE A 239 -4.95 -42.17 17.87
CA ILE A 239 -6.20 -42.06 17.13
C ILE A 239 -6.76 -43.45 16.85
N LYS A 240 -5.92 -44.38 16.38
CA LYS A 240 -6.35 -45.77 16.14
C LYS A 240 -6.81 -46.47 17.42
N GLU A 241 -6.07 -46.33 18.51
CA GLU A 241 -6.45 -46.89 19.82
C GLU A 241 -7.82 -46.33 20.28
N GLN A 242 -8.03 -45.02 20.15
CA GLN A 242 -9.31 -44.39 20.47
C GLN A 242 -10.44 -44.78 19.52
N GLU A 243 -10.16 -44.94 18.22
CA GLU A 243 -11.12 -45.46 17.25
C GLU A 243 -11.53 -46.89 17.60
N GLU A 244 -10.59 -47.75 17.99
CA GLU A 244 -10.85 -49.11 18.44
C GLU A 244 -11.68 -49.12 19.74
N GLU A 245 -11.32 -48.33 20.75
CA GLU A 245 -12.10 -48.20 22.00
C GLU A 245 -13.53 -47.70 21.73
N VAL A 246 -13.69 -46.72 20.83
CA VAL A 246 -15.00 -46.19 20.43
C VAL A 246 -15.80 -47.27 19.70
N ASN A 247 -15.18 -47.99 18.76
CA ASN A 247 -15.83 -49.09 18.04
C ASN A 247 -16.28 -50.22 18.99
N GLU A 248 -15.44 -50.60 19.96
CA GLU A 248 -15.78 -51.60 20.98
C GLU A 248 -16.95 -51.13 21.86
N MET A 249 -16.91 -49.88 22.35
CA MET A 249 -18.02 -49.31 23.11
C MET A 249 -19.31 -49.23 22.30
N GLN A 250 -19.23 -48.87 21.02
CA GLN A 250 -20.38 -48.81 20.13
C GLN A 250 -20.96 -50.21 19.88
N LEU A 251 -20.10 -51.21 19.67
CA LEU A 251 -20.53 -52.60 19.51
C LEU A 251 -21.21 -53.12 20.77
N LEU A 252 -20.65 -52.82 21.95
CA LEU A 252 -21.23 -53.21 23.24
C LEU A 252 -22.57 -52.53 23.53
N LYS A 253 -22.71 -51.23 23.23
CA LYS A 253 -23.93 -50.46 23.54
C LYS A 253 -25.04 -50.63 22.51
N PHE A 254 -24.69 -50.75 21.23
CA PHE A 254 -25.64 -50.69 20.12
C PHE A 254 -25.66 -51.95 19.25
N GLY A 255 -24.75 -52.89 19.46
CA GLY A 255 -24.65 -54.14 18.68
C GLY A 255 -24.17 -53.96 17.23
N ARG A 256 -23.93 -52.71 16.80
CA ARG A 256 -23.45 -52.29 15.47
C ARG A 256 -22.64 -51.00 15.62
N ILE A 257 -21.70 -50.79 14.71
CA ILE A 257 -20.97 -49.52 14.59
C ILE A 257 -21.95 -48.47 14.07
N ILE A 258 -22.15 -47.39 14.83
CA ILE A 258 -23.06 -46.29 14.47
C ILE A 258 -22.21 -45.09 14.05
N ASP A 259 -22.56 -44.49 12.92
CA ASP A 259 -21.99 -43.24 12.45
C ASP A 259 -22.48 -42.08 13.33
N LEU A 260 -21.72 -41.76 14.38
CA LEU A 260 -22.06 -40.73 15.37
C LEU A 260 -22.18 -39.33 14.75
N ASP A 261 -21.46 -39.04 13.66
CA ASP A 261 -21.53 -37.75 12.98
C ASP A 261 -22.92 -37.50 12.38
N LYS A 262 -23.61 -38.57 11.96
CA LYS A 262 -25.01 -38.47 11.49
C LYS A 262 -26.00 -38.32 12.64
N LEU A 263 -25.67 -38.80 13.84
CA LEU A 263 -26.53 -38.73 15.02
C LEU A 263 -26.37 -37.40 15.77
N ASP A 264 -25.15 -36.87 15.87
CA ASP A 264 -24.86 -35.56 16.47
C ASP A 264 -25.49 -34.41 15.68
N ASN A 265 -25.65 -34.55 14.36
CA ASN A 265 -26.43 -33.61 13.55
C ASN A 265 -27.95 -33.64 13.84
N VAL A 266 -28.45 -34.70 14.50
CA VAL A 266 -29.87 -34.86 14.86
C VAL A 266 -30.13 -34.39 16.31
N THR A 267 -29.11 -34.37 17.17
CA THR A 267 -29.25 -33.93 18.57
C THR A 267 -28.48 -32.64 18.83
N VAL A 268 -29.20 -31.53 19.07
CA VAL A 268 -28.60 -30.24 19.44
C VAL A 268 -27.87 -30.38 20.78
N ASN A 269 -26.53 -30.40 20.72
CA ASN A 269 -25.69 -30.40 21.91
C ASN A 269 -25.70 -29.00 22.56
N LYS A 270 -26.40 -28.87 23.69
CA LYS A 270 -26.56 -27.60 24.43
C LYS A 270 -25.23 -26.92 24.77
N GLY A 271 -24.18 -27.69 25.09
CA GLY A 271 -22.86 -27.14 25.36
C GLY A 271 -22.16 -26.57 24.12
N ALA A 272 -22.43 -27.13 22.94
CA ALA A 272 -21.89 -26.63 21.67
C ALA A 272 -22.54 -25.30 21.27
N GLU A 273 -23.86 -25.15 21.48
CA GLU A 273 -24.55 -23.87 21.26
C GLU A 273 -24.10 -22.79 22.27
N GLU A 274 -23.91 -23.14 23.55
CA GLU A 274 -23.35 -22.21 24.55
C GLU A 274 -21.91 -21.75 24.20
N LEU A 275 -21.08 -22.64 23.64
CA LEU A 275 -19.74 -22.29 23.15
C LEU A 275 -19.78 -21.42 21.90
N LYS A 276 -20.73 -21.68 20.99
CA LYS A 276 -20.94 -20.89 19.77
C LYS A 276 -21.42 -19.49 20.09
N GLU A 277 -22.27 -19.33 21.11
CA GLU A 277 -22.71 -18.03 21.61
C GLU A 277 -21.56 -17.25 22.26
N LYS A 278 -20.71 -17.92 23.06
CA LYS A 278 -19.47 -17.30 23.59
C LYS A 278 -18.50 -16.90 22.49
N LEU A 279 -18.36 -17.73 21.45
CA LEU A 279 -17.53 -17.41 20.29
C LEU A 279 -18.03 -16.14 19.61
N ARG A 280 -19.36 -16.04 19.37
CA ARG A 280 -19.97 -14.83 18.80
C ARG A 280 -19.78 -13.60 19.66
N TYR A 281 -19.89 -13.74 20.99
CA TYR A 281 -19.60 -12.64 21.91
C TYR A 281 -18.17 -12.14 21.75
N PHE A 282 -17.18 -13.04 21.76
CA PHE A 282 -15.78 -12.65 21.57
C PHE A 282 -15.50 -12.09 20.17
N GLU A 283 -16.09 -12.66 19.11
CA GLU A 283 -16.00 -12.11 17.75
C GLU A 283 -16.49 -10.65 17.71
N THR A 284 -17.64 -10.35 18.34
CA THR A 284 -18.14 -8.97 18.39
C THR A 284 -17.26 -8.03 19.21
N GLU A 285 -16.62 -8.51 20.27
CA GLU A 285 -15.66 -7.71 21.04
C GLU A 285 -14.39 -7.43 20.22
N TYR A 286 -13.86 -8.45 19.53
CA TYR A 286 -12.69 -8.27 18.66
C TYR A 286 -13.00 -7.36 17.46
N ASP A 287 -14.18 -7.47 16.87
CA ASP A 287 -14.61 -6.56 15.79
C ASP A 287 -14.68 -5.10 16.28
N ARG A 288 -15.14 -4.87 17.53
CA ARG A 288 -15.12 -3.53 18.15
C ARG A 288 -13.71 -3.03 18.36
N GLU A 289 -12.81 -3.87 18.89
CA GLU A 289 -11.41 -3.50 19.08
C GLU A 289 -10.74 -3.14 17.75
N VAL A 290 -10.96 -3.94 16.70
CA VAL A 290 -10.44 -3.67 15.35
C VAL A 290 -10.98 -2.34 14.82
N ALA A 291 -12.28 -2.08 14.96
CA ALA A 291 -12.89 -0.82 14.51
C ALA A 291 -12.31 0.40 15.25
N ASP A 292 -11.97 0.28 16.53
CA ASP A 292 -11.35 1.36 17.29
C ASP A 292 -9.87 1.57 16.92
N TRP A 293 -9.16 0.50 16.57
CA TRP A 293 -7.80 0.60 15.99
C TRP A 293 -7.82 1.25 14.61
N ASP A 294 -8.79 0.90 13.76
CA ASP A 294 -8.95 1.51 12.43
C ASP A 294 -9.22 3.01 12.54
N LYS A 295 -10.06 3.45 13.49
CA LYS A 295 -10.28 4.88 13.76
C LYS A 295 -9.00 5.60 14.18
N LYS A 296 -8.16 4.97 15.03
CA LYS A 296 -6.86 5.55 15.44
C LYS A 296 -5.91 5.65 14.25
N ILE A 297 -5.84 4.61 13.42
CA ILE A 297 -5.03 4.61 12.20
C ILE A 297 -5.49 5.72 11.24
N GLU A 298 -6.80 5.88 11.05
CA GLU A 298 -7.40 6.93 10.22
C GLU A 298 -7.04 8.33 10.75
N ALA A 299 -7.09 8.54 12.06
CA ALA A 299 -6.73 9.80 12.70
C ALA A 299 -5.24 10.14 12.51
N GLU A 300 -4.35 9.17 12.75
CA GLU A 300 -2.91 9.33 12.55
C GLU A 300 -2.56 9.58 11.07
N LYS A 301 -3.20 8.87 10.13
CA LYS A 301 -3.05 9.11 8.69
C LYS A 301 -3.47 10.53 8.30
N LYS A 302 -4.59 11.03 8.86
CA LYS A 302 -5.04 12.41 8.61
C LYS A 302 -4.06 13.44 9.16
N SER A 303 -3.51 13.21 10.36
CA SER A 303 -2.47 14.07 10.95
C SER A 303 -1.22 14.11 10.07
N LEU A 304 -0.74 12.94 9.63
CA LEU A 304 0.42 12.84 8.73
C LEU A 304 0.17 13.56 7.40
N ASN A 305 -1.00 13.37 6.78
CA ASN A 305 -1.36 14.06 5.54
C ASN A 305 -1.40 15.59 5.74
N ALA A 306 -1.94 16.08 6.85
CA ALA A 306 -1.94 17.51 7.15
C ALA A 306 -0.52 18.07 7.26
N MET A 307 0.37 17.38 7.97
CA MET A 307 1.79 17.75 8.08
C MET A 307 2.51 17.67 6.72
N MET A 308 2.18 16.70 5.87
CA MET A 308 2.71 16.62 4.51
C MET A 308 2.26 17.79 3.63
N HIS A 309 0.98 18.16 3.70
CA HIS A 309 0.47 19.33 2.98
C HIS A 309 1.12 20.63 3.45
N GLU A 310 1.32 20.80 4.76
CA GLU A 310 2.00 21.97 5.31
C GLU A 310 3.47 22.03 4.87
N ASN A 311 4.19 20.91 4.95
CA ASN A 311 5.58 20.82 4.48
C ASN A 311 5.68 21.10 2.97
N THR A 312 4.74 20.59 2.16
CA THR A 312 4.71 20.86 0.71
C THR A 312 4.48 22.35 0.45
N ALA A 313 3.54 22.99 1.16
CA ALA A 313 3.29 24.42 1.04
C ALA A 313 4.51 25.27 1.46
N MET A 314 5.25 24.84 2.50
CA MET A 314 6.50 25.50 2.89
C MET A 314 7.60 25.33 1.82
N LEU A 315 7.70 24.17 1.19
CA LEU A 315 8.63 23.93 0.09
C LEU A 315 8.29 24.79 -1.13
N ASP A 316 7.02 24.93 -1.48
CA ASP A 316 6.57 25.81 -2.57
C ASP A 316 6.92 27.27 -2.29
N LYS A 317 6.71 27.73 -1.05
CA LYS A 317 7.12 29.07 -0.63
C LYS A 317 8.63 29.27 -0.72
N LEU A 318 9.41 28.27 -0.30
CA LEU A 318 10.86 28.30 -0.39
C LEU A 318 11.33 28.32 -1.85
N MET A 319 10.70 27.52 -2.72
CA MET A 319 10.95 27.53 -4.15
C MET A 319 10.67 28.91 -4.77
N GLY A 320 9.57 29.56 -4.39
CA GLY A 320 9.26 30.93 -4.80
C GLY A 320 10.35 31.93 -4.38
N MET A 321 10.79 31.88 -3.12
CA MET A 321 11.89 32.74 -2.64
C MET A 321 13.22 32.48 -3.37
N VAL A 322 13.50 31.22 -3.73
CA VAL A 322 14.70 30.87 -4.52
C VAL A 322 14.60 31.40 -5.95
N GLN A 323 13.41 31.34 -6.57
CA GLN A 323 13.18 31.93 -7.89
C GLN A 323 13.39 33.44 -7.87
N GLU A 324 12.77 34.15 -6.91
CA GLU A 324 12.97 35.59 -6.71
C GLU A 324 14.44 35.94 -6.48
N GLY A 325 15.14 35.14 -5.66
CA GLY A 325 16.58 35.30 -5.43
C GLY A 325 17.41 35.16 -6.71
N ASN A 326 17.13 34.13 -7.52
CA ASN A 326 17.80 33.91 -8.80
C ASN A 326 17.50 35.01 -9.82
N GLU A 327 16.28 35.55 -9.83
CA GLU A 327 15.90 36.68 -10.70
C GLU A 327 16.64 37.96 -10.31
N LEU A 328 16.72 38.25 -9.00
CA LEU A 328 17.49 39.38 -8.48
C LEU A 328 18.98 39.23 -8.77
N GLU A 329 19.55 38.03 -8.58
CA GLU A 329 20.95 37.76 -8.89
C GLU A 329 21.23 37.88 -10.39
N SER A 330 20.33 37.37 -11.25
CA SER A 330 20.43 37.52 -12.70
C SER A 330 20.34 38.98 -13.12
N SER A 331 19.43 39.75 -12.52
CA SER A 331 19.28 41.19 -12.75
C SER A 331 20.50 41.98 -12.29
N LEU A 332 21.07 41.63 -11.13
CA LEU A 332 22.29 42.22 -10.60
C LEU A 332 23.48 41.92 -11.50
N ASN A 333 23.64 40.67 -11.94
CA ASN A 333 24.68 40.25 -12.88
C ASN A 333 24.55 40.96 -14.24
N ALA A 334 23.34 41.12 -14.75
CA ALA A 334 23.07 41.88 -15.97
C ALA A 334 23.44 43.37 -15.81
N CYS A 335 23.11 43.97 -14.67
CA CYS A 335 23.46 45.36 -14.37
C CYS A 335 24.98 45.53 -14.20
N GLN A 336 25.64 44.59 -13.52
CA GLN A 336 27.08 44.59 -13.29
C GLN A 336 27.88 44.37 -14.57
N THR A 337 27.42 43.51 -15.48
CA THR A 337 28.02 43.33 -16.81
C THR A 337 27.83 44.57 -17.69
N GLY A 338 26.67 45.23 -17.62
CA GLY A 338 26.42 46.50 -18.32
C GLY A 338 27.25 47.68 -17.79
N LEU A 339 27.48 47.75 -16.48
CA LEU A 339 28.30 48.78 -15.84
C LEU A 339 29.81 48.52 -15.95
N GLY A 340 30.25 47.25 -15.93
CA GLY A 340 31.66 46.86 -16.00
C GLY A 340 32.41 47.39 -17.23
N ALA A 341 31.71 47.57 -18.35
CA ALA A 341 32.25 48.18 -19.57
C ALA A 341 32.51 49.69 -19.45
N ASN A 342 31.72 50.41 -18.63
CA ASN A 342 31.84 51.87 -18.44
C ASN A 342 32.78 52.26 -17.29
N TYR A 343 33.20 51.32 -16.44
CA TYR A 343 33.99 51.61 -15.24
C TYR A 343 35.49 51.87 -15.48
N HIS A 344 36.04 51.53 -16.64
CA HIS A 344 37.48 51.71 -16.90
C HIS A 344 37.88 53.18 -17.12
N SER A 345 36.97 54.04 -17.59
CA SER A 345 37.26 55.46 -17.85
C SER A 345 36.98 56.38 -16.65
N LEU A 346 35.94 56.10 -15.84
CA LEU A 346 35.64 56.85 -14.62
C LEU A 346 36.71 56.68 -13.53
N HIS A 347 37.44 55.55 -13.53
CA HIS A 347 38.36 55.18 -12.46
C HIS A 347 39.50 56.18 -12.18
N LYS A 348 39.90 57.03 -13.13
CA LYS A 348 40.95 58.04 -12.90
C LYS A 348 40.43 59.29 -12.19
N ALA A 349 39.22 59.75 -12.50
CA ALA A 349 38.56 60.84 -11.79
C ALA A 349 38.11 60.37 -10.40
N ASP A 350 37.52 59.18 -10.33
CA ASP A 350 37.10 58.56 -9.06
C ASP A 350 38.26 58.23 -8.12
N LYS A 351 39.43 57.86 -8.63
CA LYS A 351 40.61 57.66 -7.77
C LYS A 351 41.10 58.96 -7.13
N ARG A 352 41.07 60.08 -7.87
CA ARG A 352 41.46 61.40 -7.36
C ARG A 352 40.44 61.91 -6.35
N GLU A 353 39.16 61.72 -6.64
CA GLU A 353 38.08 62.13 -5.75
C GLU A 353 38.03 61.24 -4.49
N ARG A 354 38.20 59.92 -4.61
CA ARG A 354 38.39 59.02 -3.46
C ARG A 354 39.62 59.39 -2.64
N TRP A 355 40.71 59.82 -3.26
CA TRP A 355 41.89 60.27 -2.53
C TRP A 355 41.61 61.57 -1.77
N ARG A 356 40.92 62.55 -2.40
CA ARG A 356 40.45 63.76 -1.69
C ARG A 356 39.50 63.44 -0.55
N LEU A 357 38.54 62.54 -0.76
CA LEU A 357 37.59 62.13 0.28
C LEU A 357 38.30 61.40 1.42
N LYS A 358 39.30 60.55 1.13
CA LYS A 358 40.14 59.96 2.17
C LYS A 358 40.93 61.00 2.95
N GLN A 359 41.53 61.98 2.27
CA GLN A 359 42.23 63.09 2.92
C GLN A 359 41.28 63.95 3.76
N LEU A 360 40.05 64.17 3.30
CA LEU A 360 39.03 64.89 4.04
C LEU A 360 38.56 64.10 5.27
N ILE A 361 38.37 62.79 5.16
CA ILE A 361 38.04 61.92 6.30
C ILE A 361 39.18 61.95 7.32
N GLU A 362 40.44 61.93 6.88
CA GLU A 362 41.60 62.02 7.76
C GLU A 362 41.64 63.36 8.51
N LEU A 363 41.42 64.48 7.79
CA LEU A 363 41.31 65.81 8.36
C LEU A 363 40.16 65.93 9.36
N GLN A 364 38.98 65.42 9.00
CA GLN A 364 37.82 65.41 9.88
C GLN A 364 38.03 64.50 11.09
N SER A 365 38.74 63.38 10.94
CA SER A 365 39.12 62.52 12.07
C SER A 365 40.04 63.24 13.04
N GLN A 366 41.04 63.96 12.53
CA GLN A 366 41.94 64.79 13.34
C GLN A 366 41.20 65.94 14.02
N GLU A 367 40.24 66.57 13.33
CA GLU A 367 39.40 67.62 13.90
C GLU A 367 38.46 67.07 14.99
N ILE A 368 37.87 65.89 14.77
CA ILE A 368 37.09 65.19 15.79
C ILE A 368 37.95 64.81 16.99
N GLU A 369 39.19 64.37 16.80
CA GLU A 369 40.12 64.10 17.89
C GLU A 369 40.51 65.38 18.65
N ALA A 370 40.82 66.47 17.93
CA ALA A 370 41.10 67.78 18.54
C ALA A 370 39.91 68.26 19.38
N LEU A 371 38.69 68.23 18.82
CA LEU A 371 37.46 68.58 19.54
C LEU A 371 37.20 67.64 20.72
N LYS A 372 37.47 66.33 20.60
CA LYS A 372 37.39 65.40 21.73
C LYS A 372 38.40 65.76 22.82
N THR A 373 39.62 66.16 22.48
CA THR A 373 40.61 66.61 23.48
C THR A 373 40.21 67.94 24.12
N GLU A 374 39.64 68.87 23.36
CA GLU A 374 39.10 70.14 23.87
C GLU A 374 37.92 69.90 24.81
N ILE A 375 36.95 69.06 24.42
CA ILE A 375 35.83 68.65 25.29
C ILE A 375 36.37 67.98 26.56
N HIS A 376 37.38 67.12 26.46
CA HIS A 376 37.99 66.46 27.62
C HIS A 376 38.74 67.43 28.54
N GLN A 377 39.38 68.47 27.98
CA GLN A 377 40.02 69.56 28.73
C GLN A 377 38.99 70.47 29.41
N LEU A 378 37.93 70.86 28.70
CA LEU A 378 36.81 71.66 29.22
C LEU A 378 35.95 70.88 30.23
N SER A 379 35.94 69.55 30.16
CA SER A 379 35.24 68.68 31.12
C SER A 379 36.03 68.42 32.41
N ARG A 380 37.31 68.81 32.50
CA ARG A 380 38.11 68.74 33.74
C ARG A 380 38.12 70.13 34.41
N LYS A 381 37.76 70.20 35.70
CA LYS A 381 37.55 71.45 36.45
C LYS A 381 38.80 72.35 36.67
N ASP A 382 39.97 71.99 36.14
CA ASP A 382 41.25 72.68 36.37
C ASP A 382 41.97 73.16 35.08
N GLY A 383 41.29 73.30 33.93
CA GLY A 383 41.91 73.70 32.66
C GLY A 383 41.85 75.21 32.35
N GLN A 384 43.02 75.87 32.26
CA GLN A 384 43.17 77.22 31.68
C GLN A 384 42.73 77.25 30.20
N VAL A 385 41.88 78.21 29.83
CA VAL A 385 41.41 78.43 28.46
C VAL A 385 42.56 79.00 27.61
N LEU A 386 43.21 78.17 26.81
CA LEU A 386 44.01 78.62 25.68
C LEU A 386 43.08 78.93 24.49
N PRO A 387 43.47 79.86 23.58
CA PRO A 387 42.65 80.19 22.42
C PRO A 387 42.45 78.95 21.53
N PRO A 388 41.30 78.86 20.84
CA PRO A 388 40.90 77.67 20.09
C PRO A 388 41.98 77.30 19.07
N ALA A 389 42.27 75.99 18.96
CA ALA A 389 43.19 75.47 17.97
C ALA A 389 42.73 75.93 16.58
N GLN A 390 43.53 76.77 15.92
CA GLN A 390 43.28 77.13 14.53
C GLN A 390 43.40 75.86 13.71
N GLY A 391 42.30 75.43 13.09
CA GLY A 391 42.29 74.34 12.13
C GLY A 391 43.36 74.55 11.06
N PRO A 392 43.92 73.48 10.49
CA PRO A 392 44.98 73.60 9.49
C PRO A 392 44.49 74.49 8.35
N THR A 393 45.16 75.63 8.17
CA THR A 393 44.93 76.50 7.03
C THR A 393 45.19 75.67 5.78
N MET A 394 44.21 75.61 4.88
CA MET A 394 44.40 75.03 3.55
C MET A 394 45.46 75.85 2.81
N GLN A 395 46.73 75.49 2.96
CA GLN A 395 47.75 75.86 2.00
C GLN A 395 47.31 75.25 0.67
N LYS A 396 47.04 76.12 -0.32
CA LYS A 396 46.84 75.73 -1.71
C LYS A 396 47.89 74.69 -2.07
N SER A 397 47.44 73.46 -2.30
CA SER A 397 48.30 72.41 -2.81
C SER A 397 48.94 72.91 -4.10
N GLN A 398 50.26 73.03 -4.08
CA GLN A 398 51.08 73.12 -5.27
C GLN A 398 50.72 71.96 -6.22
N PRO A 399 50.75 72.16 -7.54
CA PRO A 399 50.48 71.09 -8.48
C PRO A 399 51.56 70.00 -8.33
N LEU A 400 51.12 68.73 -8.26
CA LEU A 400 52.01 67.58 -8.33
C LEU A 400 52.78 67.58 -9.68
N PRO A 401 54.05 67.15 -9.69
CA PRO A 401 54.88 67.14 -10.88
C PRO A 401 54.31 66.20 -11.95
N ALA A 402 54.39 66.63 -13.20
CA ALA A 402 53.99 65.84 -14.35
C ALA A 402 54.80 64.54 -14.40
N ILE A 403 54.11 63.40 -14.26
CA ILE A 403 54.67 62.09 -14.56
C ILE A 403 54.72 61.98 -16.09
N ILE A 404 55.93 62.13 -16.63
CA ILE A 404 56.26 61.84 -18.02
C ILE A 404 55.95 60.37 -18.28
N GLN A 405 55.08 60.12 -19.25
CA GLN A 405 54.85 58.78 -19.79
C GLN A 405 56.10 58.31 -20.54
N LYS A 406 56.60 57.13 -20.17
CA LYS A 406 57.20 56.18 -21.11
C LYS A 406 56.39 54.90 -21.08
#